data_AF-A0ABD2SWV3-F1
#
_entry.id   AF-A0ABD2SWV3-F1
#
_cell.length_a   1.000
_cell.length_b   1.000
_cell.length_c   1.000
_cell.angle_alpha   90.00
_cell.angle_beta   90.00
_cell.angle_gamma   90.00
#
_symmetry.space_group_name_H-M   'P 1'
#
loop_
_entity.id
_entity.type
_entity.pdbx_description
1 polymer ?
#
loop_
_entity_poly.entity_id
_entity_poly.type
_entity_poly.pdbx_seq_one_letter_code
_entity_poly.pdbx_strand_id
1 'polypeptide(L)'
;MLNQHFCNSAPIISKSSIRLCPWILCVAAGHTDRRFAGTLTFVRDSLVIYNKTLSDCKSEELLLQVPDAERTIVICDYNADEDGFGFPSQLFNINRARLKAGIFISEDPVVFTSSSFSHPGVVINKKEGKQVINYVKSSAAPTAAITFQETYVDGEKPAPVLARFSA
;
A
#
# COMPACT_ATOMS: atom_id res chain seq x y z
N MET A 1 -6.73 37.13 -10.29
CA MET A 1 -6.76 35.80 -9.62
C MET A 1 -6.86 34.75 -10.71
N LEU A 2 -5.84 33.90 -10.86
CA LEU A 2 -5.92 32.74 -11.75
C LEU A 2 -6.67 31.63 -10.99
N ASN A 3 -7.86 31.27 -11.44
CA ASN A 3 -8.55 30.10 -10.91
C ASN A 3 -7.94 28.85 -11.57
N GLN A 4 -7.11 28.12 -10.83
CA GLN A 4 -6.67 26.78 -11.23
C GLN A 4 -7.79 25.79 -10.91
N HIS A 5 -8.28 25.10 -11.94
CA HIS A 5 -9.21 23.99 -11.77
C HIS A 5 -8.42 22.68 -11.89
N PHE A 6 -8.44 21.87 -10.82
CA PHE A 6 -7.85 20.53 -10.80
C PHE A 6 -8.96 19.49 -10.97
N CYS A 7 -8.82 18.56 -11.93
CA CYS A 7 -9.78 17.48 -12.16
C CYS A 7 -9.18 16.12 -11.76
N ASN A 8 -9.74 15.50 -10.71
CA ASN A 8 -9.40 14.16 -10.24
C ASN A 8 -10.51 13.17 -10.64
N SER A 9 -10.62 12.82 -11.93
CA SER A 9 -11.78 12.07 -12.46
C SER A 9 -11.45 10.80 -13.27
N ALA A 10 -10.26 10.23 -13.06
CA ALA A 10 -9.80 8.94 -13.61
C ALA A 10 -9.76 8.89 -15.17
N PRO A 11 -9.06 7.93 -15.79
CA PRO A 11 -8.95 7.85 -17.24
C PRO A 11 -10.16 7.07 -17.75
N ILE A 12 -11.36 7.62 -17.55
CA ILE A 12 -12.56 7.13 -18.21
C ILE A 12 -12.76 8.08 -19.38
N ILE A 13 -12.72 7.56 -20.61
CA ILE A 13 -13.22 8.26 -21.80
C ILE A 13 -14.75 8.35 -21.68
N SER A 14 -15.21 9.06 -20.66
CA SER A 14 -16.54 9.61 -20.60
C SER A 14 -16.40 11.03 -21.10
N LYS A 15 -17.43 11.55 -21.77
CA LYS A 15 -17.58 12.99 -21.97
C LYS A 15 -17.75 13.66 -20.60
N SER A 16 -16.70 13.69 -19.79
CA SER A 16 -16.63 14.55 -18.62
C SER A 16 -16.60 15.96 -19.19
N SER A 17 -17.67 16.69 -18.92
CA SER A 17 -17.93 18.03 -19.44
C SER A 17 -16.96 19.03 -18.80
N ILE A 18 -15.67 18.91 -19.10
CA ILE A 18 -14.68 19.95 -18.87
C ILE A 18 -14.98 20.99 -19.95
N ARG A 19 -15.48 22.14 -19.53
CA ARG A 19 -15.55 23.31 -20.40
C ARG A 19 -14.11 23.64 -20.79
N LEU A 20 -13.72 23.24 -21.99
CA LEU A 20 -12.46 23.63 -22.62
C LEU A 20 -12.53 25.13 -22.90
N CYS A 21 -12.31 25.93 -21.87
CA CYS A 21 -12.17 27.38 -21.99
C CYS A 21 -10.74 27.66 -22.48
N PRO A 22 -10.54 28.22 -23.68
CA PRO A 22 -9.21 28.43 -24.25
C PRO A 22 -8.29 29.33 -23.40
N TRP A 23 -8.87 30.14 -22.51
CA TRP A 23 -8.18 31.06 -21.61
C TRP A 23 -7.85 30.46 -20.23
N ILE A 24 -8.12 29.17 -20.01
CA ILE A 24 -7.79 28.47 -18.76
C ILE A 24 -6.60 27.55 -19.01
N LEU A 25 -5.59 27.65 -18.14
CA LEU A 25 -4.49 26.70 -18.09
C LEU A 25 -4.94 25.44 -17.32
N CYS A 26 -5.11 24.34 -18.04
CA CYS A 26 -5.37 23.02 -17.45
C CYS A 26 -4.05 22.31 -17.11
N VAL A 27 -3.91 21.82 -15.88
CA VAL A 27 -2.69 21.15 -15.40
C VAL A 27 -3.04 19.71 -14.98
N ALA A 28 -2.36 18.74 -15.57
CA ALA A 28 -2.46 17.33 -15.20
C ALA A 28 -1.55 16.97 -14.01
N ALA A 29 -1.87 15.90 -13.30
CA ALA A 29 -1.07 15.41 -12.17
C ALA A 29 -0.13 14.28 -12.60
N GLY A 30 1.14 14.33 -12.16
CA GLY A 30 2.14 13.29 -12.41
C GLY A 30 2.91 12.89 -11.16
N HIS A 31 3.37 11.65 -11.12
CA HIS A 31 4.29 11.12 -10.12
C HIS A 31 5.72 11.59 -10.38
N THR A 32 6.45 11.94 -9.33
CA THR A 32 7.89 12.27 -9.37
C THR A 32 8.74 11.00 -9.20
N ASP A 33 10.06 11.13 -9.26
CA ASP A 33 11.05 10.10 -8.94
C ASP A 33 11.22 9.83 -7.43
N ARG A 34 10.64 10.70 -6.57
CA ARG A 34 10.66 10.57 -5.11
C ARG A 34 9.73 9.46 -4.60
N ARG A 35 10.23 8.57 -3.74
CA ARG A 35 9.49 7.49 -3.06
C ARG A 35 9.68 7.51 -1.54
N PHE A 36 8.59 7.37 -0.79
CA PHE A 36 8.62 7.08 0.65
C PHE A 36 8.71 5.57 0.86
N ALA A 37 9.63 5.14 1.71
CA ALA A 37 9.90 3.72 1.91
C ALA A 37 9.81 3.31 3.38
N GLY A 38 9.45 2.04 3.57
CA GLY A 38 9.83 1.31 4.76
C GLY A 38 10.68 0.12 4.34
N THR A 39 11.92 0.04 4.83
CA THR A 39 12.82 -1.05 4.43
C THR A 39 12.54 -2.29 5.29
N LEU A 40 12.14 -3.37 4.62
CA LEU A 40 11.93 -4.68 5.23
C LEU A 40 13.27 -5.44 5.27
N THR A 41 13.73 -5.77 6.47
CA THR A 41 14.95 -6.58 6.68
C THR A 41 14.63 -7.85 7.46
N PHE A 42 15.20 -8.98 7.06
CA PHE A 42 14.98 -10.27 7.71
C PHE A 42 16.01 -10.50 8.83
N VAL A 43 15.87 -9.74 9.92
CA VAL A 43 16.70 -9.82 11.12
C VAL A 43 15.86 -10.25 12.33
N ARG A 44 16.51 -10.79 13.37
CA ARG A 44 15.85 -11.26 14.61
C ARG A 44 15.27 -10.10 15.41
N ASP A 45 14.08 -9.64 15.04
CA ASP A 45 13.34 -8.59 15.75
C ASP A 45 11.89 -9.01 16.04
N SER A 46 11.07 -9.18 15.00
CA SER A 46 9.63 -9.48 15.14
C SER A 46 9.26 -10.77 14.43
N LEU A 47 8.37 -11.59 15.00
CA LEU A 47 7.85 -12.77 14.34
C LEU A 47 7.01 -12.36 13.13
N VAL A 48 7.21 -13.01 11.98
CA VAL A 48 6.39 -12.79 10.78
C VAL A 48 5.50 -14.00 10.56
N ILE A 49 4.20 -13.80 10.43
CA ILE A 49 3.25 -14.87 10.16
C ILE A 49 2.63 -14.73 8.77
N TYR A 50 2.51 -15.87 8.10
CA TYR A 50 1.70 -16.02 6.90
C TYR A 50 0.80 -17.23 7.07
N ASN A 51 -0.50 -16.97 7.18
CA ASN A 51 -1.51 -18.00 7.16
C ASN A 51 -2.54 -17.64 6.09
N LYS A 52 -2.83 -18.57 5.19
CA LYS A 52 -3.74 -18.35 4.06
C LYS A 52 -5.19 -18.06 4.51
N THR A 53 -5.59 -18.47 5.70
CA THR A 53 -6.91 -18.12 6.25
C THR A 53 -6.96 -16.73 6.88
N LEU A 54 -5.80 -16.16 7.23
CA LEU A 54 -5.66 -14.83 7.84
C LEU A 54 -5.20 -13.77 6.82
N SER A 55 -4.64 -14.21 5.68
CA SER A 55 -3.98 -13.34 4.71
C SER A 55 -4.90 -12.33 4.06
N ASP A 56 -6.22 -12.55 4.06
CA ASP A 56 -7.14 -11.55 3.52
C ASP A 56 -7.18 -10.29 4.39
N CYS A 57 -6.82 -10.40 5.67
CA CYS A 57 -6.84 -9.31 6.66
C CYS A 57 -8.18 -8.53 6.70
N LYS A 58 -9.28 -9.21 6.32
CA LYS A 58 -10.65 -8.67 6.28
C LYS A 58 -11.39 -8.86 7.61
N SER A 59 -11.03 -9.86 8.42
CA SER A 59 -11.73 -10.20 9.66
C SER A 59 -10.89 -9.87 10.90
N GLU A 60 -11.39 -8.94 11.71
CA GLU A 60 -10.81 -8.60 13.02
C GLU A 60 -10.77 -9.82 13.96
N GLU A 61 -11.84 -10.63 13.99
CA GLU A 61 -11.95 -11.81 14.86
C GLU A 61 -10.87 -12.85 14.59
N LEU A 62 -10.51 -13.02 13.31
CA LEU A 62 -9.44 -13.93 12.89
C LEU A 62 -8.05 -13.37 13.25
N LEU A 63 -7.86 -12.06 13.13
CA LEU A 63 -6.58 -11.41 13.48
C LEU A 63 -6.37 -11.36 14.99
N LEU A 64 -7.43 -11.25 15.80
CA LEU A 64 -7.37 -11.31 17.26
C LEU A 64 -6.94 -12.69 17.80
N GLN A 65 -7.05 -13.75 16.99
CA GLN A 65 -6.56 -15.08 17.35
C GLN A 65 -5.04 -15.23 17.21
N VAL A 66 -4.35 -14.22 16.66
CA VAL A 66 -2.90 -14.23 16.53
C VAL A 66 -2.26 -14.14 17.92
N PRO A 67 -1.44 -15.10 18.33
CA PRO A 67 -0.71 -15.02 19.60
C PRO A 67 0.30 -13.89 19.56
N ASP A 68 0.48 -13.21 20.69
CA ASP A 68 1.42 -12.09 20.84
C ASP A 68 1.29 -11.05 19.72
N ALA A 69 0.07 -10.59 19.45
CA ALA A 69 -0.23 -9.65 18.36
C ALA A 69 0.72 -8.44 18.36
N GLU A 70 0.99 -7.85 19.52
CA GLU A 70 1.85 -6.67 19.69
C GLU A 70 3.32 -6.88 19.26
N ARG A 71 3.75 -8.13 19.08
CA ARG A 71 5.11 -8.50 18.62
C ARG A 71 5.12 -9.17 17.25
N THR A 72 3.95 -9.38 16.65
CA THR A 72 3.79 -10.15 15.43
C THR A 72 3.50 -9.23 14.24
N ILE A 73 4.21 -9.48 13.14
CA ILE A 73 3.97 -8.87 11.84
C ILE A 73 3.15 -9.85 11.00
N VAL A 74 2.01 -9.40 10.48
CA VAL A 74 1.16 -10.22 9.60
C VAL A 74 1.39 -9.86 8.13
N ILE A 75 1.33 -10.86 7.26
CA ILE A 75 1.32 -10.66 5.81
C ILE A 75 -0.12 -10.71 5.30
N CYS A 76 -0.54 -9.65 4.62
CA CYS A 76 -1.83 -9.49 3.99
C CYS A 76 -1.72 -9.55 2.47
N ASP A 77 -2.51 -10.40 1.84
CA ASP A 77 -2.68 -10.46 0.40
C ASP A 77 -3.83 -9.52 0.01
N TYR A 78 -3.57 -8.59 -0.91
CA TYR A 78 -4.58 -7.70 -1.44
C TYR A 78 -4.84 -8.03 -2.91
N ASN A 79 -6.02 -8.59 -3.18
CA ASN A 79 -6.53 -8.78 -4.52
C ASN A 79 -7.59 -7.71 -4.79
N ALA A 80 -7.29 -6.81 -5.74
CA ALA A 80 -8.21 -5.74 -6.15
C ALA A 80 -9.48 -6.26 -6.83
N ASP A 81 -9.52 -7.55 -7.18
CA ASP A 81 -10.55 -8.16 -8.01
C ASP A 81 -11.80 -8.62 -7.23
N GLU A 82 -11.78 -8.60 -5.88
CA GLU A 82 -12.84 -9.21 -5.06
C GLU A 82 -13.34 -8.27 -3.96
N ASP A 83 -14.30 -7.42 -4.31
CA ASP A 83 -15.09 -6.58 -3.38
C ASP A 83 -14.38 -5.28 -2.99
N GLY A 84 -15.06 -4.14 -3.20
CA GLY A 84 -14.56 -2.77 -3.00
C GLY A 84 -14.12 -2.37 -1.57
N PHE A 85 -13.72 -3.31 -0.72
CA PHE A 85 -13.00 -3.10 0.52
C PHE A 85 -11.49 -3.13 0.26
N GLY A 86 -10.91 -1.93 0.11
CA GLY A 86 -9.50 -1.74 -0.27
C GLY A 86 -8.48 -1.91 0.86
N PHE A 87 -7.20 -1.63 0.52
CA PHE A 87 -6.07 -1.47 1.45
C PHE A 87 -6.39 -0.73 2.77
N PRO A 88 -7.18 0.37 2.79
CA PRO A 88 -7.56 1.03 4.04
C PRO A 88 -8.32 0.14 5.03
N SER A 89 -9.12 -0.82 4.54
CA SER A 89 -9.84 -1.76 5.40
C SER A 89 -8.90 -2.77 6.05
N GLN A 90 -7.92 -3.28 5.31
CA GLN A 90 -6.91 -4.19 5.87
C GLN A 90 -6.11 -3.47 6.96
N LEU A 91 -5.68 -2.23 6.69
CA LEU A 91 -4.97 -1.41 7.65
C LEU A 91 -5.80 -1.14 8.92
N PHE A 92 -7.10 -0.88 8.76
CA PHE A 92 -8.03 -0.69 9.87
C PHE A 92 -8.16 -1.93 10.76
N ASN A 93 -8.31 -3.11 10.16
CA ASN A 93 -8.43 -4.37 10.90
C ASN A 93 -7.15 -4.74 11.64
N ILE A 94 -5.98 -4.50 11.03
CA ILE A 94 -4.67 -4.73 11.68
C ILE A 94 -4.49 -3.80 12.88
N ASN A 95 -4.89 -2.53 12.75
CA ASN A 95 -4.86 -1.57 13.84
C ASN A 95 -5.74 -2.03 15.01
N ARG A 96 -6.98 -2.45 14.72
CA ARG A 96 -7.90 -2.97 15.75
C ARG A 96 -7.38 -4.23 16.44
N ALA A 97 -6.77 -5.13 15.68
CA ALA A 97 -6.15 -6.34 16.22
C ALA A 97 -4.84 -6.08 16.98
N ARG A 98 -4.36 -4.83 17.04
CA ARG A 98 -3.13 -4.40 17.75
C ARG A 98 -1.88 -5.19 17.35
N LEU A 99 -1.79 -5.55 16.08
CA LEU A 99 -0.62 -6.23 15.53
C LEU A 99 0.58 -5.28 15.51
N LYS A 100 1.82 -5.78 15.58
CA LYS A 100 3.02 -4.91 15.55
C LYS A 100 3.10 -4.11 14.25
N ALA A 101 2.90 -4.79 13.12
CA ALA A 101 2.88 -4.18 11.79
C ALA A 101 2.19 -5.10 10.75
N GLY A 102 1.86 -4.54 9.59
CA GLY A 102 1.38 -5.29 8.42
C GLY A 102 2.33 -5.23 7.22
N ILE A 103 2.51 -6.34 6.51
CA ILE A 103 3.12 -6.39 5.18
C ILE A 103 2.00 -6.61 4.18
N PHE A 104 1.73 -5.62 3.32
CA PHE A 104 0.62 -5.64 2.38
C PHE A 104 1.13 -5.90 0.97
N ILE A 105 0.66 -6.96 0.34
CA ILE A 105 1.01 -7.31 -1.03
C ILE A 105 -0.03 -6.70 -1.96
N SER A 106 0.34 -5.70 -2.76
CA SER A 106 -0.59 -5.00 -3.67
C SER A 106 0.08 -4.60 -4.98
N GLU A 107 -0.71 -4.59 -6.05
CA GLU A 107 -0.37 -3.97 -7.35
C GLU A 107 -1.26 -2.78 -7.69
N ASP A 108 -2.16 -2.37 -6.79
CA ASP A 108 -3.04 -1.22 -7.03
C ASP A 108 -2.24 0.09 -6.90
N PRO A 109 -2.10 0.87 -8.00
CA PRO A 109 -1.39 2.15 -7.98
C PRO A 109 -1.98 3.16 -6.97
N VAL A 110 -3.26 3.04 -6.59
CA VAL A 110 -3.87 3.94 -5.59
C VAL A 110 -3.20 3.82 -4.24
N VAL A 111 -2.78 2.62 -3.85
CA VAL A 111 -2.13 2.39 -2.55
C VAL A 111 -0.86 3.22 -2.43
N PHE A 112 -0.14 3.40 -3.53
CA PHE A 112 1.09 4.20 -3.59
C PHE A 112 0.85 5.71 -3.69
N THR A 113 -0.40 6.15 -3.92
CA THR A 113 -0.79 7.57 -3.88
C THR A 113 -1.32 8.02 -2.53
N SER A 114 -1.66 7.09 -1.63
CA SER A 114 -2.18 7.41 -0.31
C SER A 114 -1.04 7.78 0.65
N SER A 115 -1.15 8.95 1.29
CA SER A 115 -0.30 9.32 2.43
C SER A 115 -0.87 8.86 3.78
N SER A 116 -2.03 8.21 3.79
CA SER A 116 -2.71 7.79 5.01
C SER A 116 -2.26 6.40 5.43
N PHE A 117 -1.45 6.34 6.48
CA PHE A 117 -0.94 5.10 7.07
C PHE A 117 -1.10 5.18 8.60
N SER A 118 -2.24 4.74 9.13
CA SER A 118 -2.63 4.91 10.54
C SER A 118 -1.99 3.90 11.51
N HIS A 119 -1.27 2.91 11.00
CA HIS A 119 -0.69 1.82 11.79
C HIS A 119 0.58 1.30 11.10
N PRO A 120 1.68 0.92 11.77
CA PRO A 120 2.91 0.53 11.09
C PRO A 120 2.76 -0.56 10.01
N GLY A 121 3.43 -0.41 8.87
CA GLY A 121 3.43 -1.42 7.82
C GLY A 121 4.09 -1.00 6.51
N VAL A 122 4.30 -1.96 5.62
CA VAL A 122 4.95 -1.77 4.31
C VAL A 122 4.10 -2.37 3.21
N VAL A 123 4.05 -1.69 2.06
CA VAL A 123 3.40 -2.19 0.85
C VAL A 123 4.46 -2.68 -0.11
N ILE A 124 4.34 -3.92 -0.57
CA ILE A 124 5.25 -4.57 -1.50
C ILE A 124 4.48 -5.10 -2.72
N ASN A 125 5.17 -5.27 -3.84
CA ASN A 125 4.55 -5.81 -5.05
C ASN A 125 4.38 -7.35 -4.95
N LYS A 126 3.61 -7.96 -5.87
CA LYS A 126 3.40 -9.43 -5.87
C LYS A 126 4.69 -10.24 -6.03
N LYS A 127 5.71 -9.71 -6.72
CA LYS A 127 7.00 -10.40 -6.91
C LYS A 127 7.75 -10.51 -5.58
N GLU A 128 7.89 -9.39 -4.87
CA GLU A 128 8.47 -9.31 -3.52
C GLU A 128 7.63 -10.10 -2.53
N GLY A 129 6.30 -10.00 -2.61
CA GLY A 129 5.36 -10.77 -1.78
C GLY A 129 5.60 -12.27 -1.85
N LYS A 130 5.79 -12.82 -3.05
CA LYS A 130 6.15 -14.24 -3.22
C LYS A 130 7.46 -14.61 -2.53
N GLN A 131 8.47 -13.73 -2.58
CA GLN A 131 9.76 -13.97 -1.92
C GLN A 131 9.60 -13.97 -0.39
N VAL A 132 8.87 -13.00 0.16
CA VAL A 132 8.58 -12.91 1.60
C VAL A 132 7.79 -14.14 2.08
N ILE A 133 6.75 -14.54 1.36
CA ILE A 133 5.95 -15.73 1.70
C ILE A 133 6.81 -16.99 1.67
N ASN A 134 7.66 -17.14 0.67
CA ASN A 134 8.57 -18.29 0.58
C ASN A 134 9.56 -18.31 1.74
N TYR A 135 10.14 -17.16 2.11
CA TYR A 135 10.99 -17.03 3.29
C TYR A 135 10.25 -17.50 4.56
N VAL A 136 9.04 -17.00 4.81
CA VAL A 136 8.23 -17.36 5.97
C VAL A 136 7.92 -18.85 6.02
N LYS A 137 7.59 -19.47 4.88
CA LYS A 137 7.30 -20.92 4.80
C LYS A 137 8.54 -21.80 4.97
N SER A 138 9.72 -21.31 4.60
CA SER A 138 10.97 -22.07 4.64
C SER A 138 11.70 -22.01 5.99
N SER A 139 11.33 -21.06 6.85
CA SER A 139 11.96 -20.83 8.16
C SER A 139 11.07 -21.31 9.30
N ALA A 140 11.66 -21.93 10.32
CA ALA A 140 10.92 -22.38 11.51
C ALA A 140 10.49 -21.23 12.44
N ALA A 141 11.24 -20.13 12.43
CA ALA A 141 10.97 -18.92 13.22
C ALA A 141 11.32 -17.68 12.39
N PRO A 142 10.49 -17.36 11.37
CA PRO A 142 10.75 -16.24 10.47
C PRO A 142 10.64 -14.92 11.23
N THR A 143 11.65 -14.06 11.06
CA THR A 143 11.68 -12.76 11.72
C THR A 143 11.98 -11.65 10.74
N ALA A 144 11.41 -10.47 11.01
CA ALA A 144 11.69 -9.26 10.25
C ALA A 144 11.64 -8.00 11.11
N ALA A 145 12.34 -6.98 10.63
CA ALA A 145 12.28 -5.61 11.08
C ALA A 145 11.87 -4.71 9.92
N ILE A 146 11.12 -3.65 10.23
CA ILE A 146 10.72 -2.62 9.27
C ILE A 146 11.23 -1.29 9.80
N THR A 147 12.09 -0.62 9.04
CA THR A 147 12.49 0.77 9.31
C THR A 147 11.58 1.72 8.54
N PHE A 148 11.30 2.90 9.11
CA PHE A 148 10.40 3.90 8.51
C PHE A 148 11.10 5.26 8.40
N GLN A 149 10.41 6.23 7.79
CA GLN A 149 10.89 7.60 7.58
C GLN A 149 12.09 7.68 6.62
N GLU A 150 12.17 6.71 5.71
CA GLU A 150 13.14 6.69 4.62
C GLU A 150 12.52 7.34 3.38
N THR A 151 13.27 8.23 2.74
CA THR A 151 12.88 8.87 1.48
C THR A 151 13.99 8.66 0.47
N TYR A 152 13.65 8.09 -0.68
CA TYR A 152 14.58 7.90 -1.79
C TYR A 152 14.24 8.88 -2.92
N VAL A 153 15.26 9.55 -3.43
CA VAL A 153 15.23 10.35 -4.66
C VAL A 153 15.93 9.52 -5.75
N ASP A 154 15.55 9.64 -7.03
CA ASP A 154 15.97 8.76 -8.14
C ASP A 154 15.50 7.29 -8.04
N GLY A 155 14.58 6.97 -7.13
CA GLY A 155 14.18 5.59 -6.84
C GLY A 155 13.23 4.97 -7.88
N GLU A 156 12.46 5.78 -8.59
CA GLU A 156 11.39 5.32 -9.48
C GLU A 156 11.64 5.80 -10.92
N LYS A 157 11.85 4.85 -11.84
CA LYS A 157 12.14 5.12 -13.25
C LYS A 157 11.21 4.25 -14.13
N PRO A 158 10.55 4.84 -15.14
CA PRO A 158 10.60 6.24 -15.55
C PRO A 158 9.82 7.17 -14.62
N ALA A 159 10.25 8.44 -14.52
CA ALA A 159 9.49 9.54 -13.93
C ALA A 159 9.66 10.79 -14.82
N PRO A 160 8.62 11.62 -15.02
CA PRO A 160 7.30 11.51 -14.40
C PRO A 160 6.37 10.49 -15.07
N VAL A 161 5.37 10.00 -14.32
CA VAL A 161 4.29 9.12 -14.81
C VAL A 161 2.95 9.77 -14.54
N LEU A 162 2.01 9.75 -15.50
CA LEU A 162 0.68 10.33 -15.32
C LEU A 162 -0.06 9.65 -14.15
N ALA A 163 -0.57 10.44 -13.21
CA ALA A 163 -1.32 9.92 -12.08
C ALA A 163 -2.66 9.33 -12.54
N ARG A 164 -3.04 8.15 -12.04
CA ARG A 164 -4.26 7.44 -12.47
C ARG A 164 -5.53 8.28 -12.32
N PHE A 165 -5.58 9.18 -11.35
CA PHE A 165 -6.76 10.03 -11.12
C PHE A 165 -6.81 11.28 -12.00
N SER A 166 -5.74 11.61 -12.75
CA SER A 166 -5.72 12.77 -13.65
C SER A 166 -6.77 12.59 -14.75
N ALA A 167 -7.61 13.61 -14.93
CA ALA A 167 -8.65 13.66 -15.98
C ALA A 167 -8.14 14.33 -17.27
#